data_AF-A0A9P0QFK0-F1
#
_entry.id   AF-A0A9P0QFK0-F1
#
_cell.length_a   1.000
_cell.length_b   1.000
_cell.length_c   1.000
_cell.angle_alpha   90.00
_cell.angle_beta   90.00
_cell.angle_gamma   90.00
#
_symmetry.space_group_name_H-M   'P 1'
#
loop_
_entity.id
_entity.type
_entity.pdbx_description
1 polymer ?
#
loop_
_entity_poly.entity_id
_entity_poly.type
_entity_poly.pdbx_seq_one_letter_code
_entity_poly.pdbx_strand_id
1 'polypeptide(L)'
;MDQRVIRGLPREMSVNDIKEDLVSQGIADAVVQQLTSRTTKKPLPLFLVKTKMPEKLAEIQRLAMLTVSFERKKKSSEPSQCYRCQRYGHTQRNCRLAERCVKCGEDHNSTSCKAVNAPWYVPNRVLYEDLRQVPVLEVMKTRARKFFNNAEEHENQLIKAALDYDPRFIHRHKRPKSQLLEDMGHSS
;
A
#
# COMPACT_ATOMS: atom_id res chain seq x y z
N MET A 1 8.53 2.44 31.34
CA MET A 1 8.62 3.75 30.66
C MET A 1 7.26 4.05 30.07
N ASP A 2 6.67 5.17 30.48
CA ASP A 2 5.39 5.62 29.96
C ASP A 2 5.55 6.12 28.52
N GLN A 3 4.47 6.07 27.73
CA GLN A 3 4.49 6.50 26.33
C GLN A 3 3.40 7.55 26.08
N ARG A 4 3.81 8.73 25.64
CA ARG A 4 2.90 9.83 25.30
C ARG A 4 3.07 10.27 23.85
N VAL A 5 1.98 10.71 23.24
CA VAL A 5 1.91 11.25 21.89
C VAL A 5 1.84 12.76 22.00
N ILE A 6 2.76 13.47 21.35
CA ILE A 6 2.73 14.92 21.19
C ILE A 6 1.85 15.26 19.98
N ARG A 7 0.94 16.21 20.19
CA ARG A 7 0.17 16.89 19.13
C ARG A 7 0.48 18.39 19.14
N GLY A 8 0.17 19.06 18.03
CA GLY A 8 0.40 20.50 17.86
C GLY A 8 1.71 20.86 17.14
N LEU A 9 2.47 19.86 16.71
CA LEU A 9 3.75 20.02 16.02
C LEU A 9 3.60 19.74 14.51
N PRO A 10 4.21 20.55 13.62
CA PRO A 10 4.22 20.30 12.19
C PRO A 10 4.95 19.00 11.83
N ARG A 11 4.62 18.47 10.65
CA ARG A 11 5.16 17.20 10.14
C ARG A 11 6.65 17.29 9.79
N GLU A 12 7.08 18.48 9.38
CA GLU A 12 8.43 18.75 8.88
C GLU A 12 9.44 18.99 10.00
N MET A 13 8.99 19.07 11.26
CA MET A 13 9.88 19.34 12.38
C MET A 13 10.86 18.21 12.65
N SER A 14 12.09 18.59 12.95
CA SER A 14 13.15 17.64 13.24
C SER A 14 12.95 17.00 14.62
N VAL A 15 13.26 15.71 14.70
CA VAL A 15 13.19 14.96 15.95
C VAL A 15 14.27 15.41 16.94
N ASN A 16 15.36 16.01 16.45
CA ASN A 16 16.47 16.47 17.29
C ASN A 16 16.10 17.76 18.01
N ASP A 17 15.47 18.72 17.33
CA ASP A 17 15.03 19.98 17.96
C ASP A 17 14.06 19.70 19.11
N ILE A 18 13.14 18.76 18.91
CA ILE A 18 12.20 18.34 19.96
C ILE A 18 12.94 17.70 21.14
N LYS A 19 13.99 16.92 20.89
CA LYS A 19 14.80 16.30 21.96
C LYS A 19 15.55 17.36 22.75
N GLU A 20 16.21 18.29 22.07
CA GLU A 20 16.98 19.36 22.71
C GLU A 20 16.09 20.24 23.59
N ASP A 21 14.89 20.57 23.11
CA ASP A 21 13.93 21.34 23.89
C ASP A 21 13.38 20.55 25.11
N LEU A 22 13.14 19.25 24.96
CA LEU A 22 12.78 18.40 26.11
C LEU A 22 13.90 18.28 27.14
N VAL A 23 15.16 18.26 26.70
CA VAL A 23 16.33 18.28 27.59
C VAL A 23 16.44 19.61 28.32
N SER A 24 16.23 20.74 27.63
CA SER A 24 16.25 22.09 28.22
C SER A 24 15.18 22.24 29.31
N GLN A 25 14.02 21.60 29.12
CA GLN A 25 12.91 21.56 30.07
C GLN A 25 13.07 20.48 31.17
N GLY A 26 14.26 19.86 31.28
CA GLY A 26 14.61 18.97 32.39
C GLY A 26 14.20 17.50 32.23
N ILE A 27 13.97 17.04 31.00
CA ILE A 27 13.66 15.64 30.64
C ILE A 27 14.78 15.08 29.76
N ALA A 28 15.94 14.82 30.37
CA ALA A 28 17.13 14.33 29.66
C ALA A 28 16.99 12.89 29.10
N ASP A 29 16.06 12.09 29.62
CA ASP A 29 15.87 10.69 29.24
C ASP A 29 14.85 10.48 28.11
N ALA A 30 14.38 11.57 27.50
CA ALA A 30 13.33 11.52 26.49
C ALA A 30 13.80 10.88 25.17
N VAL A 31 13.16 9.76 24.80
CA VAL A 31 13.30 9.16 23.47
C VAL A 31 12.13 9.58 22.60
N VAL A 32 12.40 10.42 21.60
CA VAL A 32 11.41 10.94 20.65
C VAL A 32 11.47 10.16 19.33
N GLN A 33 10.30 9.83 18.78
CA GLN A 33 10.15 9.18 17.47
C GLN A 33 8.93 9.74 16.73
N GLN A 34 9.09 10.14 15.47
CA GLN A 34 7.95 10.52 14.63
C GLN A 34 7.12 9.29 14.22
N LEU A 35 5.79 9.40 14.31
CA LEU A 35 4.88 8.35 13.89
C LEU A 35 4.66 8.40 12.37
N THR A 36 4.38 7.23 11.78
CA THR A 36 4.13 7.08 10.35
C THR A 36 2.77 6.45 10.10
N SER A 37 2.15 6.79 8.97
CA SER A 37 0.90 6.14 8.55
C SER A 37 1.12 4.65 8.29
N ARG A 38 0.21 3.81 8.81
CA ARG A 38 0.26 2.36 8.56
C ARG A 38 0.12 2.04 7.08
N THR A 39 -0.74 2.77 6.37
CA THR A 39 -1.12 2.51 4.97
C THR A 39 -0.13 3.11 3.99
N THR A 40 0.20 4.39 4.14
CA THR A 40 1.03 5.13 3.17
C THR A 40 2.50 5.19 3.54
N LYS A 41 2.88 4.79 4.77
CA LYS A 41 4.24 4.90 5.33
C LYS A 41 4.81 6.32 5.37
N LYS A 42 4.01 7.33 5.04
CA LYS A 42 4.38 8.75 5.12
C LYS A 42 4.42 9.20 6.60
N PRO A 43 5.33 10.12 6.98
CA PRO A 43 5.39 10.68 8.33
C PRO A 43 4.10 11.44 8.66
N LEU A 44 3.66 11.35 9.91
CA LEU A 44 2.51 12.06 10.46
C LEU A 44 2.98 13.25 11.31
N PRO A 45 2.15 14.29 11.50
CA PRO A 45 2.39 15.38 12.45
C PRO A 45 2.13 14.91 13.90
N LEU A 46 2.65 13.73 14.26
CA LEU A 46 2.50 13.11 15.56
C LEU A 46 3.84 12.54 16.00
N PHE A 47 4.26 12.86 17.21
CA PHE A 47 5.53 12.42 17.78
C PHE A 47 5.29 11.57 19.03
N LEU A 48 6.03 10.49 19.20
CA LEU A 48 5.97 9.62 20.37
C LEU A 48 7.16 9.92 21.28
N VAL A 49 6.89 10.21 22.54
CA VAL A 49 7.90 10.39 23.58
C VAL A 49 7.82 9.23 24.56
N LYS A 50 8.98 8.65 24.86
CA LYS A 50 9.16 7.68 25.94
C LYS A 50 10.07 8.30 26.99
N THR A 51 9.62 8.33 28.23
CA THR A 51 10.38 8.85 29.38
C THR A 51 10.06 8.03 30.63
N LYS A 52 10.93 8.12 31.63
CA LYS A 52 10.70 7.65 33.00
C LYS A 52 9.96 8.70 33.84
N MET A 53 9.93 9.98 33.44
CA MET A 53 9.31 11.10 34.17
C MET A 53 8.06 11.65 33.44
N PRO A 54 6.92 10.93 33.43
CA PRO A 54 5.71 11.35 32.72
C PRO A 54 4.97 12.52 33.37
N GLU A 55 5.23 12.83 34.65
CA GLU A 55 4.66 13.96 35.39
C GLU A 55 5.10 15.30 34.80
N LYS A 56 6.40 15.47 34.54
CA LYS A 56 6.96 16.68 33.93
C LYS A 56 6.38 16.98 32.55
N LEU A 57 6.03 15.95 31.78
CA LEU A 57 5.38 16.14 30.46
C LEU A 57 4.00 16.79 30.56
N ALA A 58 3.32 16.75 31.71
CA ALA A 58 2.03 17.43 31.88
C ALA A 58 2.18 18.94 32.15
N GLU A 59 3.35 19.37 32.63
CA GLU A 59 3.66 20.77 32.94
C GLU A 59 4.06 21.56 31.68
N ILE A 60 4.60 20.86 30.68
CA ILE A 60 5.04 21.45 29.41
C ILE A 60 3.82 21.80 28.55
N GLN A 61 3.62 23.09 28.27
CA GLN A 61 2.59 23.59 27.37
C GLN A 61 3.12 23.97 25.99
N ARG A 62 4.42 24.24 25.89
CA ARG A 62 5.06 24.74 24.66
C ARG A 62 6.34 23.98 24.37
N LEU A 63 6.50 23.61 23.11
CA LEU A 63 7.75 23.09 22.55
C LEU A 63 8.09 23.87 21.28
N ALA A 64 9.33 24.30 21.11
CA ALA A 64 9.80 25.09 19.96
C ALA A 64 8.90 26.30 19.66
N MET A 65 8.42 26.99 20.70
CA MET A 65 7.47 28.10 20.63
C MET A 65 6.08 27.75 20.06
N LEU A 66 5.75 26.47 19.91
CA LEU A 66 4.45 25.98 19.49
C LEU A 66 3.69 25.40 20.68
N THR A 67 2.38 25.60 20.71
CA THR A 67 1.52 25.02 21.75
C THR A 67 1.35 23.53 21.48
N VAL A 68 1.64 22.71 22.50
CA VAL A 68 1.58 21.25 22.38
C VAL A 68 0.65 20.63 23.40
N SER A 69 0.15 19.43 23.08
CA SER A 69 -0.52 18.58 24.05
C SER A 69 0.12 17.20 24.10
N PHE A 70 0.22 16.65 25.31
CA PHE A 70 0.76 15.32 25.57
C PHE A 70 -0.37 14.37 25.94
N GLU A 71 -0.72 13.47 25.02
CA GLU A 71 -1.77 12.49 25.24
C GLU A 71 -1.19 11.11 25.54
N ARG A 72 -1.85 10.33 26.38
CA ARG A 72 -1.47 8.93 26.57
C ARG A 72 -1.66 8.17 25.26
N LYS A 73 -0.67 7.34 24.92
CA LYS A 73 -0.83 6.43 23.78
C LYS A 73 -1.99 5.48 24.06
N LYS A 74 -3.04 5.53 23.24
CA LYS A 74 -4.16 4.59 23.32
C LYS A 74 -3.63 3.17 23.15
N LYS A 75 -3.95 2.29 24.10
CA LYS A 75 -3.75 0.84 23.94
C LYS A 75 -4.70 0.34 22.85
N SER A 76 -4.28 -0.63 22.05
CA SER A 76 -5.22 -1.34 21.19
C SER A 76 -6.22 -2.06 22.08
N SER A 77 -7.52 -1.87 21.84
CA SER A 77 -8.57 -2.65 22.49
C SER A 77 -8.54 -4.11 22.04
N GLU A 78 -8.06 -4.37 20.82
CA GLU A 78 -8.00 -5.71 20.25
C GLU A 78 -6.90 -6.55 20.91
N PRO A 79 -7.21 -7.81 21.29
CA PRO A 79 -6.22 -8.77 21.75
C PRO A 79 -5.13 -8.98 20.69
N SER A 80 -3.88 -9.11 21.12
CA SER A 80 -2.79 -9.40 20.19
C SER A 80 -2.97 -10.78 19.54
N GLN A 81 -2.93 -10.83 18.22
CA GLN A 81 -2.86 -12.08 17.47
C GLN A 81 -1.41 -12.56 17.39
N CYS A 82 -1.18 -13.83 17.70
CA CYS A 82 0.13 -14.45 17.55
C CYS A 82 0.38 -14.83 16.08
N TYR A 83 1.33 -14.16 15.41
CA TYR A 83 1.67 -14.47 14.02
C TYR A 83 2.33 -15.83 13.79
N ARG A 84 2.66 -16.58 14.85
CA ARG A 84 3.13 -17.97 14.75
C ARG A 84 1.96 -18.95 14.66
N CYS A 85 1.07 -18.96 15.64
CA CYS A 85 0.00 -19.97 15.75
C CYS A 85 -1.41 -19.44 15.43
N GLN A 86 -1.54 -18.16 15.09
CA GLN A 86 -2.79 -17.43 14.79
C GLN A 86 -3.81 -17.34 15.94
N ARG A 87 -3.48 -17.79 17.15
CA ARG A 87 -4.34 -17.62 18.34
C ARG A 87 -4.16 -16.23 18.96
N TYR A 88 -5.19 -15.76 19.66
CA TYR A 88 -5.18 -14.47 20.36
C TYR A 88 -4.61 -14.57 21.78
N GLY A 89 -4.25 -13.42 22.35
CA GLY A 89 -3.90 -13.28 23.77
C GLY A 89 -2.41 -13.47 24.09
N HIS A 90 -1.56 -13.71 23.09
CA HIS A 90 -0.11 -13.77 23.27
C HIS A 90 0.65 -13.31 22.02
N THR A 91 1.95 -13.11 22.17
CA THR A 91 2.84 -12.70 21.06
C THR A 91 3.67 -13.87 20.54
N GLN A 92 4.13 -13.77 19.30
CA GLN A 92 4.95 -14.79 18.63
C GLN A 92 6.23 -15.14 19.41
N ARG A 93 6.85 -14.17 20.07
CA ARG A 93 8.13 -14.34 20.79
C ARG A 93 8.07 -15.41 21.90
N ASN A 94 6.93 -15.54 22.56
CA ASN A 94 6.73 -16.47 23.67
C ASN A 94 5.85 -17.67 23.28
N CYS A 95 5.55 -17.83 21.99
CA CYS A 95 4.69 -18.90 21.50
C CYS A 95 5.48 -20.20 21.30
N ARG A 96 5.01 -21.31 21.89
CA ARG A 96 5.57 -22.67 21.72
C ARG A 96 4.66 -23.61 20.93
N LEU A 97 3.55 -23.11 20.40
CA LEU A 97 2.60 -23.87 19.59
C LEU A 97 3.14 -24.07 18.17
N ALA A 98 2.58 -25.07 17.47
CA ALA A 98 2.80 -25.27 16.04
C ALA A 98 2.48 -24.00 15.25
N GLU A 99 3.24 -23.76 14.19
CA GLU A 99 2.98 -22.63 13.32
C GLU A 99 1.76 -22.87 12.43
N ARG A 100 1.06 -21.79 12.12
CA ARG A 100 -0.14 -21.81 11.29
C ARG A 100 -0.17 -20.59 10.39
N CYS A 101 -0.46 -20.80 9.12
CA CYS A 101 -0.47 -19.74 8.13
C CYS A 101 -1.78 -18.94 8.21
N VAL A 102 -1.70 -17.60 8.34
CA VAL A 102 -2.90 -16.72 8.30
C VAL A 102 -3.57 -16.69 6.93
N LYS A 103 -2.83 -17.08 5.87
CA LYS A 103 -3.32 -17.06 4.49
C LYS A 103 -4.12 -18.32 4.17
N CYS A 104 -3.60 -19.51 4.43
CA CYS A 104 -4.25 -20.77 4.04
C CYS A 104 -4.60 -21.72 5.20
N GLY A 105 -4.20 -21.43 6.44
CA GLY A 105 -4.51 -22.28 7.61
C GLY A 105 -3.59 -23.50 7.82
N GLU A 106 -2.69 -23.78 6.87
CA GLU A 106 -1.74 -24.90 6.92
C GLU A 106 -0.58 -24.66 7.90
N ASP A 107 0.14 -25.73 8.24
CA ASP A 107 1.23 -25.76 9.24
C ASP A 107 2.56 -25.21 8.69
N HIS A 108 2.56 -23.93 8.32
CA HIS A 108 3.77 -23.20 7.94
C HIS A 108 3.67 -21.70 8.25
N ASN A 109 4.81 -21.00 8.23
CA ASN A 109 4.86 -19.54 8.37
C ASN A 109 4.27 -18.82 7.15
N SER A 110 3.48 -17.76 7.34
CA SER A 110 2.86 -17.02 6.23
C SER A 110 3.83 -16.40 5.22
N THR A 111 5.12 -16.28 5.55
CA THR A 111 6.18 -15.85 4.64
C THR A 111 6.60 -16.94 3.63
N SER A 112 6.49 -18.22 3.98
CA SER A 112 6.78 -19.35 3.10
C SER A 112 5.53 -19.87 2.37
N CYS A 113 4.39 -19.21 2.56
CA CYS A 113 3.12 -19.59 1.97
C CYS A 113 3.14 -19.39 0.45
N LYS A 114 2.99 -20.49 -0.29
CA LYS A 114 2.69 -20.45 -1.73
C LYS A 114 1.20 -20.11 -1.85
N ALA A 115 0.86 -18.93 -2.38
CA ALA A 115 -0.50 -18.39 -2.43
C ALA A 115 -1.48 -19.15 -3.37
N VAL A 116 -1.16 -20.39 -3.76
CA VAL A 116 -1.93 -21.20 -4.72
C VAL A 116 -3.32 -21.60 -4.22
N ASN A 117 -3.59 -21.52 -2.92
CA ASN A 117 -4.89 -21.83 -2.31
C ASN A 117 -5.35 -20.72 -1.32
N ALA A 118 -5.18 -19.46 -1.71
CA ALA A 118 -5.63 -18.35 -0.87
C ALA A 118 -7.18 -18.30 -0.81
N PRO A 119 -7.77 -18.19 0.40
CA PRO A 119 -9.21 -17.96 0.58
C PRO A 119 -9.68 -16.66 -0.05
N TRP A 120 -10.98 -16.59 -0.37
CA TRP A 120 -11.61 -15.45 -1.04
C TRP A 120 -11.49 -14.11 -0.31
N TYR A 121 -11.29 -14.11 1.00
CA TYR A 121 -11.13 -12.89 1.81
C TYR A 121 -9.70 -12.33 1.76
N VAL A 122 -8.74 -13.02 1.14
CA VAL A 122 -7.38 -12.50 0.95
C VAL A 122 -7.39 -11.49 -0.20
N PRO A 123 -7.03 -10.21 0.05
CA PRO A 123 -7.08 -9.20 -1.00
C PRO A 123 -6.10 -9.50 -2.14
N ASN A 124 -6.52 -9.29 -3.39
CA ASN A 124 -5.66 -9.48 -4.58
C ASN A 124 -4.32 -8.77 -4.49
N ARG A 125 -4.26 -7.59 -3.84
CA ARG A 125 -3.00 -6.88 -3.59
C ARG A 125 -1.97 -7.73 -2.85
N VAL A 126 -2.39 -8.46 -1.81
CA VAL A 126 -1.51 -9.33 -1.02
C VAL A 126 -1.01 -10.48 -1.89
N LEU A 127 -1.89 -11.05 -2.72
CA LEU A 127 -1.52 -12.13 -3.66
C LEU A 127 -0.48 -11.67 -4.68
N TYR A 128 -0.65 -10.48 -5.26
CA TYR A 128 0.31 -9.89 -6.19
C TYR A 128 1.67 -9.63 -5.53
N GLU A 129 1.69 -9.06 -4.31
CA GLU A 129 2.92 -8.84 -3.53
C GLU A 129 3.64 -10.17 -3.22
N ASP A 130 2.91 -11.19 -2.75
CA ASP A 130 3.45 -12.50 -2.40
C ASP A 130 4.03 -13.25 -3.61
N LEU A 131 3.31 -13.23 -4.74
CA LEU A 131 3.74 -13.87 -5.98
C LEU A 131 4.76 -13.03 -6.76
N ARG A 132 5.06 -11.82 -6.30
CA ARG A 132 5.89 -10.81 -7.01
C ARG A 132 5.38 -10.54 -8.43
N GLN A 133 4.05 -10.47 -8.56
CA GLN A 133 3.36 -10.20 -9.82
C GLN A 133 2.80 -8.79 -9.84
N VAL A 134 2.65 -8.23 -11.05
CA VAL A 134 1.93 -6.97 -11.26
C VAL A 134 0.42 -7.24 -11.35
N PRO A 135 -0.44 -6.31 -10.90
CA PRO A 135 -1.88 -6.47 -11.02
C PRO A 135 -2.31 -6.70 -12.46
N VAL A 136 -3.23 -7.64 -12.68
CA VAL A 136 -3.73 -8.00 -14.03
C VAL A 136 -4.24 -6.77 -14.79
N LEU A 137 -4.92 -5.85 -14.10
CA LEU A 137 -5.42 -4.61 -14.68
C LEU A 137 -4.30 -3.73 -15.26
N GLU A 138 -3.14 -3.66 -14.60
CA GLU A 138 -1.99 -2.91 -15.11
C GLU A 138 -1.35 -3.60 -16.31
N VAL A 139 -1.34 -4.93 -16.33
CA VAL A 139 -0.93 -5.69 -17.52
C VAL A 139 -1.86 -5.41 -18.70
N MET A 140 -3.18 -5.45 -18.47
CA MET A 140 -4.19 -5.15 -19.49
C MET A 140 -4.03 -3.73 -20.02
N LYS A 141 -3.92 -2.72 -19.15
CA LYS A 141 -3.69 -1.32 -19.54
C LYS A 141 -2.39 -1.16 -20.33
N THR A 142 -1.31 -1.79 -19.88
CA THR A 142 0.00 -1.70 -20.55
C THR A 142 -0.05 -2.33 -21.93
N ARG A 143 -0.70 -3.49 -22.07
CA ARG A 143 -0.90 -4.15 -23.37
C ARG A 143 -1.79 -3.32 -24.28
N ALA A 144 -2.89 -2.76 -23.77
CA ALA A 144 -3.78 -1.89 -24.53
C ALA A 144 -3.06 -0.64 -25.03
N ARG A 145 -2.30 0.04 -24.18
CA ARG A 145 -1.50 1.22 -24.57
C ARG A 145 -0.50 0.87 -25.67
N LYS A 146 0.22 -0.24 -25.54
CA LYS A 146 1.14 -0.71 -26.60
C LYS A 146 0.40 -0.99 -27.91
N PHE A 147 -0.77 -1.62 -27.84
CA PHE A 147 -1.59 -1.86 -29.03
C PHE A 147 -1.99 -0.55 -29.71
N PHE A 148 -2.53 0.42 -28.96
CA PHE A 148 -2.97 1.69 -29.53
C PHE A 148 -1.83 2.53 -30.11
N ASN A 149 -0.68 2.61 -29.42
CA ASN A 149 0.51 3.27 -29.95
C ASN A 149 0.97 2.62 -31.27
N ASN A 150 1.02 1.28 -31.31
CA ASN A 150 1.40 0.57 -32.54
C ASN A 150 0.37 0.75 -33.67
N ALA A 151 -0.93 0.83 -33.32
CA ALA A 151 -1.99 1.01 -34.29
C ALA A 151 -1.94 2.40 -34.97
N GLU A 152 -1.49 3.42 -34.24
CA GLU A 152 -1.36 4.80 -34.75
C GLU A 152 -0.36 4.91 -35.90
N GLU A 153 0.75 4.18 -35.80
CA GLU A 153 1.82 4.17 -36.79
C GLU A 153 1.61 3.11 -37.89
N HIS A 154 0.58 2.27 -37.80
CA HIS A 154 0.41 1.10 -38.66
C HIS A 154 0.01 1.46 -40.11
N GLU A 155 0.59 0.81 -41.12
CA GLU A 155 0.27 1.08 -42.54
C GLU A 155 -1.17 0.71 -42.92
N ASN A 156 -1.68 -0.40 -42.37
CA ASN A 156 -3.05 -0.85 -42.60
C ASN A 156 -4.10 0.12 -42.02
N GLN A 157 -4.90 0.72 -42.90
CA GLN A 157 -5.96 1.68 -42.56
C GLN A 157 -7.05 1.10 -41.65
N LEU A 158 -7.33 -0.21 -41.73
CA LEU A 158 -8.32 -0.85 -40.86
C LEU A 158 -7.87 -0.90 -39.40
N ILE A 159 -6.56 -0.99 -39.16
CA ILE A 159 -5.98 -1.00 -37.81
C ILE A 159 -5.98 0.43 -37.25
N LYS A 160 -5.66 1.44 -38.07
CA LYS A 160 -5.77 2.86 -37.69
C LYS A 160 -7.20 3.26 -37.32
N ALA A 161 -8.19 2.82 -38.10
CA ALA A 161 -9.61 3.11 -37.83
C ALA A 161 -10.12 2.58 -36.48
N ALA A 162 -9.42 1.61 -35.86
CA ALA A 162 -9.77 1.13 -34.53
C ALA A 162 -9.46 2.14 -33.41
N LEU A 163 -8.62 3.15 -33.65
CA LEU A 163 -8.33 4.24 -32.70
C LEU A 163 -9.52 5.18 -32.51
N ASP A 164 -10.27 5.42 -33.59
CA ASP A 164 -11.44 6.29 -33.61
C ASP A 164 -12.73 5.55 -33.20
N TYR A 165 -12.59 4.38 -32.56
CA TYR A 165 -13.72 3.56 -32.13
C TYR A 165 -14.53 4.29 -31.04
N ASP A 166 -15.70 4.78 -31.41
CA ASP A 166 -16.71 5.27 -30.47
C ASP A 166 -17.84 4.23 -30.35
N PRO A 167 -18.03 3.61 -29.16
CA PRO A 167 -19.02 2.55 -28.96
C PRO A 167 -20.48 3.02 -29.14
N ARG A 168 -20.73 4.33 -29.26
CA ARG A 168 -22.05 4.88 -29.57
C ARG A 168 -22.40 4.73 -31.06
N PHE A 169 -21.41 4.51 -31.92
CA PHE A 169 -21.60 4.36 -33.34
C PHE A 169 -21.29 2.91 -33.76
N ILE A 170 -22.29 2.23 -34.33
CA ILE A 170 -22.12 0.86 -34.83
C ILE A 170 -21.57 0.94 -36.25
N HIS A 171 -20.26 0.81 -36.40
CA HIS A 171 -19.61 0.69 -37.71
C HIS A 171 -19.86 -0.71 -38.28
N ARG A 172 -20.70 -0.83 -39.33
CA ARG A 172 -20.93 -2.09 -40.05
C ARG A 172 -19.99 -2.18 -41.25
N HIS A 173 -18.87 -2.88 -41.11
CA HIS A 173 -18.06 -3.25 -42.26
C HIS A 173 -18.64 -4.51 -42.92
N LYS A 174 -19.02 -4.41 -44.20
CA LYS A 174 -19.37 -5.60 -44.98
C LYS A 174 -18.09 -6.42 -45.17
N ARG A 175 -18.03 -7.61 -44.56
CA ARG A 175 -16.97 -8.58 -44.85
C ARG A 175 -16.98 -8.82 -46.36
N PRO A 176 -15.84 -8.66 -47.07
CA PRO A 176 -15.80 -8.97 -48.49
C PRO A 176 -16.21 -10.44 -48.62
N LYS A 177 -17.31 -10.69 -49.35
CA LYS A 177 -17.56 -12.03 -49.89
C LYS A 177 -16.37 -12.31 -50.80
N SER A 178 -15.82 -13.52 -50.74
CA SER A 178 -14.74 -13.99 -51.60
C SER A 178 -14.98 -13.52 -53.05
N GLN A 179 -14.33 -12.44 -53.46
CA GLN A 179 -14.30 -12.01 -54.85
C GLN A 179 -13.24 -12.90 -55.49
N LEU A 180 -13.69 -13.92 -56.20
CA LEU A 180 -12.88 -14.49 -57.27
C LEU A 180 -12.61 -13.33 -58.24
N LEU A 181 -11.33 -13.07 -58.52
CA LEU A 181 -10.90 -12.09 -59.50
C LEU A 181 -11.65 -12.36 -60.81
N GLU A 182 -12.52 -11.45 -61.22
CA GLU A 182 -13.13 -11.52 -62.55
C GLU A 182 -12.05 -11.24 -63.60
N ASP A 183 -12.02 -12.11 -64.60
CA ASP A 183 -10.93 -12.29 -65.55
C ASP A 183 -10.51 -11.00 -66.26
N MET A 184 -9.19 -10.85 -66.39
CA MET A 184 -8.56 -9.84 -67.25
C MET A 184 -9.01 -10.06 -68.70
N GLY A 185 -9.93 -9.20 -69.17
CA GLY A 185 -10.32 -9.12 -70.57
C GLY A 185 -9.10 -8.99 -71.46
N HIS A 186 -8.82 -10.05 -72.23
CA HIS A 186 -7.87 -9.99 -73.34
C HIS A 186 -8.55 -9.29 -74.51
N SER A 187 -7.90 -8.22 -74.95
CA SER A 187 -8.19 -7.50 -76.17
C SER A 187 -8.00 -8.41 -77.38
N SER A 188 -8.98 -8.41 -78.29
CA SER A 188 -8.79 -8.59 -79.74
C SER A 188 -9.96 -7.95 -80.47
#